data_AF-A0A955FQE1-F1
#
_entry.id   AF-A0A955FQE1-F1
#
_cell.length_a   1.000
_cell.length_b   1.000
_cell.length_c   1.000
_cell.angle_alpha   90.00
_cell.angle_beta   90.00
_cell.angle_gamma   90.00
#
_symmetry.space_group_name_H-M   'P 1'
#
loop_
_entity.id
_entity.type
_entity.pdbx_description
1 polymer ?
#
loop_
_entity_poly.entity_id
_entity_poly.type
_entity_poly.pdbx_seq_one_letter_code
_entity_poly.pdbx_strand_id
1 'polypeptide(L)'
;MADTMAVSKVEQGSKQFQGAFKEMWLVTGTVTDQDAIADDVGVAISLTVPGVALGDMVLGLSFGNSLADANAQLSVTAFVSAANTVIMKLINVDATTDAYDADTLNGGGFKMLIGRPSW
;
A
#
# COMPACT_ATOMS: atom_id res chain seq x y z
N MET A 1 7.51 -9.11 -27.89
CA MET A 1 6.26 -8.39 -28.22
C MET A 1 6.18 -7.22 -27.24
N ALA A 2 5.77 -6.03 -27.67
CA ALA A 2 5.56 -4.94 -26.73
C ALA A 2 4.24 -5.19 -25.99
N ASP A 3 4.27 -5.14 -24.67
CA ASP A 3 3.05 -5.20 -23.88
C ASP A 3 2.26 -3.90 -24.09
N THR A 4 1.03 -4.02 -24.59
CA THR A 4 0.17 -2.86 -24.89
C THR A 4 -1.09 -2.90 -24.05
N MET A 5 -1.46 -1.75 -23.46
CA MET A 5 -2.74 -1.55 -22.79
C MET A 5 -3.70 -0.77 -23.70
N ALA A 6 -4.99 -1.07 -23.62
CA ALA A 6 -6.05 -0.38 -24.38
C ALA A 6 -7.06 0.29 -23.43
N VAL A 7 -7.52 1.50 -23.79
CA VAL A 7 -8.50 2.27 -23.01
C VAL A 7 -9.90 2.03 -23.57
N SER A 8 -10.85 1.63 -22.72
CA SER A 8 -12.25 1.39 -23.12
C SER A 8 -13.21 2.53 -22.75
N LYS A 9 -12.87 3.35 -21.75
CA LYS A 9 -13.70 4.47 -21.27
C LYS A 9 -12.84 5.51 -20.54
N VAL A 10 -13.17 6.80 -20.68
CA VAL A 10 -12.55 7.92 -19.94
C VAL A 10 -13.64 8.84 -19.40
N GLU A 11 -13.56 9.22 -18.13
CA GLU A 11 -14.39 10.25 -17.53
C GLU A 11 -13.48 11.31 -16.89
N GLN A 12 -13.64 12.57 -17.29
CA GLN A 12 -12.85 13.71 -16.80
C GLN A 12 -13.76 14.69 -16.08
N GLY A 13 -13.41 15.07 -14.86
CA GLY A 13 -14.16 16.05 -14.08
C GLY A 13 -13.51 16.31 -12.72
N SER A 14 -13.96 17.35 -12.03
CA SER A 14 -13.40 17.76 -10.73
C SER A 14 -14.05 17.10 -9.51
N LYS A 15 -15.09 16.27 -9.71
CA LYS A 15 -15.84 15.56 -8.65
C LYS A 15 -16.01 14.06 -8.95
N GLN A 16 -14.95 13.41 -9.42
CA GLN A 16 -15.01 12.02 -9.90
C GLN A 16 -15.13 10.97 -8.77
N PHE A 17 -14.63 11.26 -7.55
CA PHE A 17 -14.62 10.29 -6.45
C PHE A 17 -16.01 9.80 -6.03
N GLN A 18 -17.04 10.65 -6.10
CA GLN A 18 -18.41 10.28 -5.70
C GLN A 18 -19.13 9.39 -6.73
N GLY A 19 -18.67 9.37 -7.99
CA GLY A 19 -19.21 8.49 -9.04
C GLY A 19 -18.39 7.22 -9.25
N ALA A 20 -17.08 7.29 -8.98
CA ALA A 20 -16.14 6.19 -9.20
C ALA A 20 -16.19 5.09 -8.13
N PHE A 21 -16.62 5.41 -6.90
CA PHE A 21 -16.61 4.47 -5.77
C PHE A 21 -17.97 4.35 -5.10
N LYS A 22 -18.39 3.12 -4.79
CA LYS A 22 -19.63 2.81 -4.03
C LYS A 22 -19.44 3.03 -2.53
N GLU A 23 -18.30 2.61 -2.01
CA GLU A 23 -17.92 2.69 -0.60
C GLU A 23 -16.44 3.06 -0.51
N MET A 24 -16.06 3.72 0.58
CA MET A 24 -14.67 4.10 0.84
C MET A 24 -14.33 3.89 2.32
N TRP A 25 -13.08 3.52 2.58
CA TRP A 25 -12.52 3.37 3.91
C TRP A 25 -11.33 4.30 4.07
N LEU A 26 -11.32 5.01 5.19
CA LEU A 26 -10.14 5.69 5.70
C LEU A 26 -9.59 4.85 6.84
N VAL A 27 -8.50 4.14 6.58
CA VAL A 27 -7.86 3.25 7.55
C VAL A 27 -6.72 4.01 8.19
N THR A 28 -6.63 3.94 9.52
CA THR A 28 -5.49 4.44 10.29
C THR A 28 -5.03 3.33 11.22
N GLY A 29 -3.74 3.08 11.29
CA GLY A 29 -3.17 2.05 12.14
C GLY A 29 -1.71 2.30 12.42
N THR A 30 -1.06 1.33 13.06
CA THR A 30 0.37 1.33 13.37
C THR A 30 1.00 0.04 12.87
N VAL A 31 2.25 0.11 12.44
CA VAL A 31 3.05 -1.08 12.12
C VAL A 31 3.67 -1.64 13.41
N THR A 32 3.68 -2.95 13.54
CA THR A 32 4.28 -3.69 14.67
C THR A 32 5.43 -4.58 14.23
N ASP A 33 5.98 -4.35 13.04
CA ASP A 33 7.14 -5.05 12.50
C ASP A 33 8.42 -4.51 13.16
N GLN A 34 9.26 -5.42 13.62
CA GLN A 34 10.51 -5.11 14.33
C GLN A 34 11.75 -5.64 13.59
N ASP A 35 11.55 -6.39 12.51
CA ASP A 35 12.63 -7.06 11.80
C ASP A 35 13.34 -6.09 10.83
N ALA A 36 14.62 -6.32 10.57
CA ALA A 36 15.31 -5.67 9.47
C ALA A 36 14.88 -6.28 8.14
N ILE A 37 14.80 -5.46 7.09
CA ILE A 37 14.46 -5.93 5.74
C ILE A 37 15.72 -5.95 4.89
N ALA A 38 16.23 -7.16 4.62
CA ALA A 38 17.42 -7.34 3.78
C ALA A 38 17.23 -6.78 2.36
N ASP A 39 18.35 -6.54 1.68
CA ASP A 39 18.37 -6.09 0.29
C ASP A 39 17.61 -7.06 -0.64
N ASP A 40 16.91 -6.49 -1.63
CA ASP A 40 16.03 -7.18 -2.58
C ASP A 40 14.94 -8.09 -1.94
N VAL A 41 14.70 -7.97 -0.63
CA VAL A 41 13.66 -8.73 0.08
C VAL A 41 12.37 -7.92 0.19
N GLY A 42 11.26 -8.60 -0.09
CA GLY A 42 9.92 -8.08 0.15
C GLY A 42 9.24 -8.74 1.34
N VAL A 43 8.75 -7.94 2.28
CA VAL A 43 7.94 -8.38 3.42
C VAL A 43 6.47 -8.09 3.16
N ALA A 44 5.59 -8.99 3.58
CA ALA A 44 4.14 -8.83 3.48
C ALA A 44 3.51 -8.81 4.88
N ILE A 45 2.89 -7.69 5.23
CA ILE A 45 2.18 -7.50 6.50
C ILE A 45 0.69 -7.57 6.23
N SER A 46 0.00 -8.49 6.91
CA SER A 46 -1.44 -8.63 6.82
C SER A 46 -2.17 -7.71 7.81
N LEU A 47 -3.22 -7.03 7.33
CA LEU A 47 -4.08 -6.17 8.11
C LEU A 47 -5.55 -6.58 7.94
N THR A 48 -6.27 -6.65 9.05
CA THR A 48 -7.72 -6.86 9.04
C THR A 48 -8.45 -5.52 8.89
N VAL A 49 -9.17 -5.34 7.79
CA VAL A 49 -10.01 -4.14 7.56
C VAL A 49 -11.46 -4.59 7.33
N PRO A 50 -12.35 -4.47 8.32
CA PRO A 50 -13.73 -4.93 8.17
C PRO A 50 -14.47 -4.27 7.01
N GLY A 51 -15.18 -5.09 6.23
CA GLY A 51 -16.05 -4.65 5.14
C GLY A 51 -15.39 -4.54 3.76
N VAL A 52 -14.06 -4.56 3.68
CA VAL A 52 -13.39 -4.63 2.36
C VAL A 52 -13.54 -6.03 1.76
N ALA A 53 -13.54 -6.10 0.44
CA ALA A 53 -13.66 -7.31 -0.34
C ALA A 53 -12.67 -7.32 -1.50
N LEU A 54 -12.38 -8.51 -2.05
CA LEU A 54 -11.54 -8.64 -3.23
C LEU A 54 -12.11 -7.78 -4.37
N GLY A 55 -11.23 -6.99 -5.00
CA GLY A 55 -11.60 -6.01 -6.03
C GLY A 55 -11.68 -4.58 -5.53
N ASP A 56 -11.70 -4.35 -4.21
CA ASP A 56 -11.52 -3.02 -3.63
C ASP A 56 -10.08 -2.53 -3.87
N MET A 57 -9.93 -1.25 -4.20
CA MET A 57 -8.66 -0.65 -4.59
C MET A 57 -8.06 0.17 -3.45
N VAL A 58 -6.77 -0.04 -3.17
CA VAL A 58 -6.01 0.87 -2.33
C VAL A 58 -5.55 2.05 -3.20
N LEU A 59 -6.04 3.24 -2.90
CA LEU A 59 -5.83 4.45 -3.69
C LEU A 59 -4.63 5.25 -3.21
N GLY A 60 -4.29 5.12 -1.94
CA GLY A 60 -3.17 5.82 -1.34
C GLY A 60 -2.79 5.21 0.00
N LEU A 61 -1.51 5.34 0.31
CA LEU A 61 -0.90 4.90 1.55
C LEU A 61 0.12 5.96 1.96
N SER A 62 0.16 6.28 3.26
CA SER A 62 1.09 7.23 3.85
C SER A 62 1.57 6.69 5.18
N PHE A 63 2.84 6.96 5.48
CA PHE A 63 3.50 6.63 6.74
C PHE A 63 3.93 7.89 7.48
N GLY A 64 3.89 7.80 8.81
CA GLY A 64 4.45 8.80 9.71
C GLY A 64 5.95 8.61 9.95
N ASN A 65 6.47 7.38 9.81
CA ASN A 65 7.90 7.11 9.90
C ASN A 65 8.57 7.30 8.54
N SER A 66 9.86 7.60 8.55
CA SER A 66 10.66 7.66 7.32
C SER A 66 10.66 6.29 6.66
N LEU A 67 10.44 6.25 5.35
CA LEU A 67 10.66 5.06 4.53
C LEU A 67 12.08 5.01 3.96
N ALA A 68 12.88 6.05 4.19
CA ALA A 68 14.29 6.10 3.88
C ALA A 68 15.09 6.05 5.18
N ASP A 69 16.11 5.22 5.18
CA ASP A 69 17.17 5.18 6.16
C ASP A 69 18.47 5.76 5.54
N ALA A 70 19.55 5.87 6.32
CA ALA A 70 20.82 6.44 5.89
C ALA A 70 21.34 5.85 4.57
N ASN A 71 21.09 4.55 4.35
CA ASN A 71 21.62 3.82 3.20
C ASN A 71 20.57 3.00 2.42
N ALA A 72 19.40 2.73 2.98
CA ALA A 72 18.37 1.89 2.35
C ALA A 72 17.02 2.60 2.29
N GLN A 73 16.11 2.13 1.44
CA GLN A 73 14.80 2.76 1.28
C GLN A 73 13.72 1.74 0.91
N LEU A 74 12.51 1.96 1.42
CA LEU A 74 11.37 1.07 1.21
C LEU A 74 10.42 1.64 0.16
N SER A 75 10.12 0.82 -0.85
CA SER A 75 8.96 0.98 -1.69
C SER A 75 7.79 0.22 -1.09
N VAL A 76 6.72 0.94 -0.76
CA VAL A 76 5.54 0.35 -0.11
C VAL A 76 4.32 0.44 -1.02
N THR A 77 3.63 -0.69 -1.17
CA THR A 77 2.34 -0.79 -1.83
C THR A 77 1.39 -1.60 -0.97
N ALA A 78 0.08 -1.47 -1.16
CA ALA A 78 -0.90 -2.28 -0.48
C ALA A 78 -2.05 -2.65 -1.42
N PHE A 79 -2.68 -3.79 -1.15
CA PHE A 79 -3.79 -4.29 -1.95
C PHE A 79 -4.73 -5.17 -1.10
N VAL A 80 -6.00 -5.20 -1.47
CA VAL A 80 -6.99 -6.08 -0.82
C VAL A 80 -6.84 -7.48 -1.41
N SER A 81 -6.44 -8.45 -0.60
CA SER A 81 -6.19 -9.82 -1.07
C SER A 81 -7.41 -10.73 -0.94
N ALA A 82 -8.31 -10.44 0.00
CA ALA A 82 -9.52 -11.20 0.28
C ALA A 82 -10.51 -10.36 1.09
N ALA A 83 -11.68 -10.94 1.41
CA ALA A 83 -12.62 -10.34 2.34
C ALA A 83 -11.93 -10.01 3.67
N ASN A 84 -12.15 -8.78 4.14
CA ASN A 84 -11.59 -8.22 5.37
C ASN A 84 -10.06 -8.23 5.45
N THR A 85 -9.33 -8.51 4.35
CA THR A 85 -7.87 -8.72 4.39
C THR A 85 -7.17 -7.79 3.41
N VAL A 86 -6.29 -6.97 3.95
CA VAL A 86 -5.39 -6.10 3.18
C VAL A 86 -3.96 -6.58 3.41
N ILE A 87 -3.19 -6.69 2.34
CA ILE A 87 -1.76 -6.95 2.41
C ILE A 87 -1.03 -5.66 2.10
N MET A 88 -0.16 -5.26 3.00
CA MET A 88 0.84 -4.23 2.78
C MET A 88 2.15 -4.94 2.42
N LYS A 89 2.72 -4.59 1.28
CA LYS A 89 3.99 -5.11 0.80
C LYS A 89 5.05 -4.02 0.86
N LEU A 90 6.11 -4.29 1.60
CA LEU A 90 7.28 -3.44 1.76
C LEU A 90 8.42 -4.13 1.04
N ILE A 91 9.12 -3.41 0.18
CA ILE A 91 10.24 -3.94 -0.59
C ILE A 91 11.41 -2.99 -0.37
N ASN A 92 12.53 -3.52 0.13
CA ASN A 92 13.77 -2.75 0.15
C ASN A 92 14.24 -2.58 -1.30
N VAL A 93 14.37 -1.32 -1.71
CA VAL A 93 14.81 -0.91 -3.04
C VAL A 93 16.08 -0.08 -2.90
N ASP A 94 17.08 -0.67 -2.26
CA ASP A 94 18.41 -0.08 -2.19
C ASP A 94 19.15 -0.24 -3.54
N ALA A 95 20.06 0.68 -3.83
CA ALA A 95 21.03 0.58 -4.91
C ALA A 95 22.33 -0.12 -4.45
N THR A 96 22.57 -0.20 -3.14
CA THR A 96 23.64 -0.96 -2.50
C THR A 96 23.11 -2.22 -1.83
N THR A 97 23.94 -2.96 -1.09
CA THR A 97 23.57 -4.23 -0.44
C THR A 97 23.11 -4.04 1.00
N ASP A 98 22.60 -2.85 1.37
CA ASP A 98 22.31 -2.51 2.76
C ASP A 98 20.88 -2.90 3.14
N ALA A 99 20.73 -3.42 4.36
CA ALA A 99 19.42 -3.73 4.91
C ALA A 99 18.74 -2.45 5.40
N TYR A 100 17.41 -2.39 5.27
CA TYR A 100 16.63 -1.40 5.98
C TYR A 100 16.55 -1.78 7.46
N ASP A 101 16.91 -0.83 8.33
CA ASP A 101 17.12 -1.07 9.75
C ASP A 101 15.90 -1.65 10.48
N ALA A 102 16.21 -2.52 11.45
CA ALA A 102 15.23 -3.11 12.37
C ALA A 102 14.55 -2.03 13.22
N ASP A 103 13.31 -2.29 13.65
CA ASP A 103 12.51 -1.43 14.54
C ASP A 103 12.17 -0.03 13.99
N THR A 104 12.73 0.42 12.85
CA THR A 104 12.49 1.75 12.28
C THR A 104 11.02 1.98 11.90
N LEU A 105 10.27 0.93 11.54
CA LEU A 105 8.83 1.03 11.24
C LEU A 105 7.94 0.78 12.46
N ASN A 106 8.47 0.22 13.54
CA ASN A 106 7.68 -0.18 14.69
C ASN A 106 7.03 1.05 15.35
N GLY A 107 5.75 0.92 15.69
CA GLY A 107 4.93 2.03 16.20
C GLY A 107 4.64 3.12 15.15
N GLY A 108 5.18 3.00 13.94
CA GLY A 108 4.96 3.93 12.84
C GLY A 108 3.50 3.96 12.41
N GLY A 109 2.88 5.14 12.55
CA GLY A 109 1.50 5.33 12.12
C GLY A 109 1.39 5.28 10.60
N PHE A 110 0.39 4.58 10.07
CA PHE A 110 0.04 4.61 8.66
C PHE A 110 -1.40 5.05 8.45
N LYS A 111 -1.66 5.63 7.28
CA LYS A 111 -3.00 5.96 6.80
C LYS A 111 -3.18 5.41 5.40
N MET A 112 -4.33 4.80 5.15
CA MET A 112 -4.66 4.21 3.87
C MET A 112 -6.06 4.63 3.43
N LEU A 113 -6.18 4.94 2.14
CA LEU A 113 -7.46 5.19 1.50
C LEU A 113 -7.81 4.00 0.61
N ILE A 114 -8.94 3.36 0.88
CA ILE A 114 -9.45 2.24 0.09
C ILE A 114 -10.80 2.67 -0.51
N GLY A 115 -11.04 2.30 -1.76
CA GLY A 115 -12.32 2.54 -2.43
C GLY A 115 -12.81 1.30 -3.16
N ARG A 116 -14.11 1.01 -3.02
CA ARG A 116 -14.80 -0.02 -3.81
C ARG A 116 -15.27 0.57 -5.14
N PRO A 117 -14.68 0.19 -6.27
CA PRO A 117 -15.10 0.73 -7.56
C PRO A 117 -16.58 0.46 -7.87
N SER A 118 -17.20 1.39 -8.60
CA SER A 118 -18.63 1.31 -8.93
C SER A 118 -18.95 0.46 -10.16
N TRP A 119 -17.93 0.09 -10.95
CA TRP A 119 -18.03 -0.79 -12.11
C TRP A 119 -17.85 -2.27 -11.77
#